data_AF-A0A3G2SWR3-F1
#
_entry.id   AF-A0A3G2SWR3-F1
#
_cell.length_a   1.000
_cell.length_b   1.000
_cell.length_c   1.000
_cell.angle_alpha   90.00
_cell.angle_beta   90.00
_cell.angle_gamma   90.00
#
_symmetry.space_group_name_H-M   'P 1'
#
loop_
_entity.id
_entity.type
_entity.pdbx_description
1 polymer ?
#
loop_
_entity_poly.entity_id
_entity_poly.type
_entity_poly.pdbx_seq_one_letter_code
_entity_poly.pdbx_strand_id
1 'polypeptide(L)'
;MSNQNDLDDQLYILLASMKEYREAIADDNKRLETFYNQVASGVLNQAEKSLENVNKKHTGALNNSIQALNEATNRLNLKFIIIFASTFVAVMMVFILAIFLYVPSKDEIDERRADMAVLKKYPLQIRESDGETLVRIMTKKCYSFEPNSVKNKTYDWCRIDPKKY
;
A
#
# COMPACT_ATOMS: atom_id res chain seq x y z
N MET A 1 -12.60 -58.66 -101.31
CA MET A 1 -13.02 -58.44 -99.92
C MET A 1 -11.80 -58.47 -98.99
N SER A 2 -10.89 -57.49 -99.10
CA SER A 2 -9.68 -57.41 -98.26
C SER A 2 -9.57 -56.08 -97.48
N ASN A 3 -10.15 -54.99 -98.00
CA ASN A 3 -10.14 -53.68 -97.36
C ASN A 3 -11.08 -53.53 -96.15
N GLN A 4 -12.03 -54.45 -95.97
CA GLN A 4 -13.09 -54.29 -94.96
C GLN A 4 -12.66 -54.83 -93.60
N ASN A 5 -11.79 -55.84 -93.55
CA ASN A 5 -11.22 -56.36 -92.30
C ASN A 5 -10.14 -55.42 -91.71
N ASP A 6 -9.32 -54.80 -92.56
CA ASP A 6 -8.25 -53.88 -92.12
C ASP A 6 -8.80 -52.59 -91.47
N LEU A 7 -9.98 -52.13 -91.94
CA LEU A 7 -10.68 -50.99 -91.38
C LEU A 7 -11.29 -51.30 -90.00
N ASP A 8 -11.79 -52.52 -89.81
CA ASP A 8 -12.42 -52.96 -88.55
C ASP A 8 -11.35 -53.19 -87.45
N ASP A 9 -10.19 -53.73 -87.82
CA ASP A 9 -9.05 -53.90 -86.92
C ASP A 9 -8.47 -52.54 -86.47
N GLN A 10 -8.37 -51.56 -87.37
CA GLN A 10 -7.97 -50.19 -86.99
C GLN A 10 -8.98 -49.52 -86.06
N LEU A 11 -10.28 -49.73 -86.28
CA LEU A 11 -11.33 -49.20 -85.41
C LEU A 11 -11.27 -49.81 -84.01
N TYR A 12 -10.97 -51.11 -83.92
CA TYR A 12 -10.82 -51.81 -82.64
C TYR A 12 -9.61 -51.31 -81.83
N ILE A 13 -8.47 -51.11 -82.48
CA ILE A 13 -7.25 -50.56 -81.85
C ILE A 13 -7.48 -49.11 -81.39
N LEU A 14 -8.19 -48.31 -82.17
CA LEU A 14 -8.55 -46.94 -81.81
C LEU A 14 -9.48 -46.89 -80.58
N LEU A 15 -10.47 -47.78 -80.52
CA LEU A 15 -11.37 -47.88 -79.37
C LEU A 15 -10.64 -48.35 -78.11
N ALA A 16 -9.72 -49.31 -78.22
CA ALA A 16 -8.90 -49.78 -77.10
C ALA A 16 -7.99 -48.67 -76.56
N SER A 17 -7.29 -47.95 -77.44
CA SER A 17 -6.44 -46.82 -77.03
C SER A 17 -7.26 -45.68 -76.41
N MET A 18 -8.42 -45.31 -76.97
CA MET A 18 -9.29 -44.31 -76.35
C MET A 18 -9.78 -44.73 -74.96
N LYS A 19 -10.03 -46.02 -74.73
CA LYS A 19 -10.38 -46.55 -73.42
C LYS A 19 -9.22 -46.42 -72.44
N GLU A 20 -8.00 -46.79 -72.85
CA GLU A 20 -6.79 -46.61 -72.03
C GLU A 20 -6.54 -45.14 -71.69
N TYR A 21 -6.70 -44.22 -72.65
CA TYR A 21 -6.60 -42.78 -72.39
C TYR A 21 -7.63 -42.30 -71.37
N ARG A 22 -8.88 -42.80 -71.45
CA ARG A 22 -9.93 -42.43 -70.50
C ARG A 22 -9.65 -42.93 -69.09
N GLU A 23 -9.10 -44.13 -68.97
CA GLU A 23 -8.67 -44.71 -67.69
C GLU A 23 -7.47 -43.95 -67.11
N ALA A 24 -6.48 -43.60 -67.93
CA ALA A 24 -5.34 -42.79 -67.52
C ALA A 24 -5.76 -41.39 -67.03
N ILE A 25 -6.68 -40.73 -67.74
CA ILE A 25 -7.22 -39.42 -67.31
C ILE A 25 -7.97 -39.54 -65.98
N ALA A 26 -8.72 -40.62 -65.77
CA ALA A 26 -9.44 -40.84 -64.52
C ALA A 26 -8.49 -41.11 -63.34
N ASP A 27 -7.42 -41.88 -63.57
CA ASP A 27 -6.39 -42.13 -62.57
C ASP A 27 -5.60 -40.86 -62.21
N ASP A 28 -5.20 -40.08 -63.21
CA ASP A 28 -4.54 -38.79 -63.00
C ASP A 28 -5.42 -37.81 -62.22
N ASN A 29 -6.72 -37.74 -62.52
CA ASN A 29 -7.63 -36.87 -61.79
C ASN A 29 -7.75 -37.29 -60.31
N LYS A 30 -7.81 -38.59 -60.03
CA LYS A 30 -7.82 -39.14 -58.66
C LYS A 30 -6.52 -38.83 -57.91
N ARG A 31 -5.38 -38.91 -58.60
CA ARG A 31 -4.08 -38.56 -58.05
C ARG A 31 -3.96 -37.06 -57.76
N LEU A 32 -4.54 -36.24 -58.62
CA LEU A 32 -4.60 -34.80 -58.41
C LEU A 32 -5.46 -34.44 -57.19
N GLU A 33 -6.62 -35.07 -57.03
CA GLU A 33 -7.51 -34.88 -55.87
C GLU A 33 -6.83 -35.28 -54.55
N THR A 34 -6.13 -36.41 -54.52
CA THR A 34 -5.38 -36.84 -53.33
C THR A 34 -4.23 -35.89 -53.02
N PHE A 35 -3.51 -35.40 -54.03
CA PHE A 35 -2.47 -34.39 -53.87
C PHE A 35 -3.02 -33.07 -53.31
N TYR A 36 -4.12 -32.55 -53.86
CA TYR A 36 -4.75 -31.32 -53.35
C TYR A 36 -5.19 -31.47 -51.89
N ASN A 37 -5.82 -32.60 -51.54
CA ASN A 37 -6.24 -32.87 -50.17
C ASN A 37 -5.04 -32.99 -49.22
N GLN A 38 -3.95 -33.61 -49.65
CA GLN A 38 -2.73 -33.75 -48.85
C GLN A 38 -2.01 -32.41 -48.65
N VAL A 39 -1.94 -31.58 -49.69
CA VAL A 39 -1.36 -30.24 -49.59
C VAL A 39 -2.23 -29.33 -48.72
N ALA A 40 -3.56 -29.32 -48.93
CA ALA A 40 -4.48 -28.52 -48.13
C ALA A 40 -4.43 -28.91 -46.65
N SER A 41 -4.50 -30.20 -46.33
CA SER A 41 -4.40 -30.69 -44.94
C SER A 41 -3.02 -30.45 -44.33
N GLY A 42 -1.94 -30.60 -45.12
CA GLY A 42 -0.57 -30.32 -44.68
C GLY A 42 -0.36 -28.85 -44.31
N VAL A 43 -0.79 -27.93 -45.19
CA VAL A 43 -0.69 -26.48 -44.97
C VAL A 43 -1.57 -26.06 -43.79
N LEU A 44 -2.80 -26.59 -43.69
CA LEU A 44 -3.73 -26.25 -42.62
C LEU A 44 -3.22 -26.74 -41.25
N ASN A 45 -2.73 -27.98 -41.17
CA ASN A 45 -2.13 -28.53 -39.94
C ASN A 45 -0.85 -27.78 -39.53
N GLN A 46 -0.02 -27.39 -40.49
CA GLN A 46 1.17 -26.59 -40.22
C GLN A 46 0.80 -25.19 -39.70
N ALA A 47 -0.22 -24.55 -40.29
CA ALA A 47 -0.72 -23.27 -39.83
C ALA A 47 -1.32 -23.37 -38.42
N GLU A 48 -2.13 -24.39 -38.15
CA GLU A 48 -2.74 -24.64 -36.83
C GLU A 48 -1.68 -24.85 -35.75
N LYS A 49 -0.69 -25.73 -36.00
CA LYS A 49 0.42 -25.97 -35.05
C LYS A 49 1.27 -24.73 -34.84
N SER A 50 1.52 -23.95 -35.89
CA SER A 50 2.27 -22.69 -35.76
C SER A 50 1.50 -21.69 -34.90
N LEU A 51 0.20 -21.54 -35.15
CA LEU A 51 -0.68 -20.65 -34.38
C LEU A 51 -0.78 -21.08 -32.91
N GLU A 52 -0.93 -22.38 -32.65
CA GLU A 52 -0.99 -22.94 -31.30
C GLU A 52 0.32 -22.70 -30.54
N ASN A 53 1.47 -22.94 -31.18
CA ASN A 53 2.78 -22.70 -30.57
C ASN A 53 3.05 -21.22 -30.30
N VAL A 54 2.70 -20.36 -31.26
CA VAL A 54 2.81 -18.91 -31.11
C VAL A 54 1.91 -18.44 -29.97
N ASN A 55 0.66 -18.89 -29.92
CA ASN A 55 -0.28 -18.53 -28.86
C ASN A 55 0.19 -19.01 -27.48
N LYS A 56 0.67 -20.26 -27.35
CA LYS A 56 1.27 -20.78 -26.11
C LYS A 56 2.48 -19.97 -25.67
N LYS A 57 3.36 -19.61 -26.60
CA LYS A 57 4.56 -18.79 -26.31
C LYS A 57 4.19 -17.39 -25.85
N HIS A 58 3.26 -16.72 -26.54
CA HIS A 58 2.80 -15.38 -26.16
C HIS A 58 2.03 -15.39 -24.83
N THR A 59 1.16 -16.37 -24.61
CA THR A 59 0.41 -16.51 -23.35
C THR A 59 1.34 -16.83 -22.17
N GLY A 60 2.32 -17.71 -22.36
CA GLY A 60 3.33 -18.01 -21.34
C GLY A 60 4.21 -16.82 -21.01
N ALA A 61 4.67 -16.07 -22.02
CA ALA A 61 5.45 -14.84 -21.82
C ALA A 61 4.62 -13.77 -21.09
N LEU A 62 3.34 -13.63 -21.44
CA LEU A 62 2.43 -12.70 -20.77
C LEU A 62 2.19 -13.09 -19.31
N ASN A 63 1.95 -14.38 -19.02
CA ASN A 63 1.71 -14.85 -17.66
C ASN A 63 2.95 -14.65 -16.76
N ASN A 64 4.15 -14.97 -17.27
CA ASN A 64 5.40 -14.72 -16.55
C ASN A 64 5.60 -13.22 -16.28
N SER A 65 5.27 -12.37 -17.25
CA SER A 65 5.35 -10.92 -17.10
C SER A 65 4.36 -10.39 -16.06
N ILE A 66 3.12 -10.89 -16.06
CA ILE A 66 2.09 -10.55 -15.08
C ILE A 66 2.52 -10.99 -13.68
N GLN A 67 3.09 -12.19 -13.53
CA GLN A 67 3.59 -12.69 -12.25
C GLN A 67 4.70 -11.79 -11.70
N ALA A 68 5.69 -11.44 -12.53
CA ALA A 68 6.77 -10.53 -12.14
C ALA A 68 6.23 -9.14 -11.78
N LEU A 69 5.25 -8.63 -12.52
CA LEU A 69 4.61 -7.34 -12.23
C LEU A 69 3.86 -7.37 -10.90
N ASN A 70 3.14 -8.45 -10.62
CA ASN A 70 2.37 -8.61 -9.38
C ASN A 70 3.32 -8.72 -8.17
N GLU A 71 4.42 -9.45 -8.31
CA GLU A 71 5.45 -9.56 -7.28
C GLU A 71 6.12 -8.20 -7.02
N ALA A 72 6.51 -7.49 -8.07
CA ALA A 72 7.08 -6.15 -7.96
C ALA A 72 6.11 -5.17 -7.31
N THR A 73 4.83 -5.20 -7.71
CA THR A 73 3.76 -4.36 -7.14
C THR A 73 3.54 -4.67 -5.66
N ASN A 74 3.49 -5.95 -5.29
CA ASN A 74 3.31 -6.36 -3.90
C ASN A 74 4.50 -5.95 -3.03
N ARG A 75 5.73 -6.10 -3.53
CA ARG A 75 6.94 -5.64 -2.84
C ARG A 75 6.96 -4.13 -2.68
N LEU A 76 6.52 -3.39 -3.69
CA LEU A 76 6.44 -1.93 -3.63
C LEU A 76 5.39 -1.48 -2.60
N ASN A 77 4.21 -2.10 -2.62
CA ASN A 77 3.14 -1.83 -1.66
C ASN A 77 3.59 -2.09 -0.21
N LEU A 78 4.26 -3.23 0.03
CA LEU A 78 4.80 -3.58 1.34
C LEU A 78 5.86 -2.56 1.82
N LYS A 79 6.76 -2.09 0.93
CA LYS A 79 7.71 -1.02 1.27
C LYS A 79 7.01 0.28 1.66
N PHE A 80 5.99 0.69 0.91
CA PHE A 80 5.23 1.90 1.24
C PHE A 80 4.53 1.76 2.59
N ILE A 81 3.87 0.62 2.86
CA ILE A 81 3.22 0.35 4.14
C ILE A 81 4.22 0.47 5.29
N ILE A 82 5.41 -0.13 5.17
CA ILE A 82 6.44 -0.07 6.23
C ILE A 82 6.93 1.37 6.44
N ILE A 83 7.18 2.12 5.37
CA ILE A 83 7.65 3.51 5.47
C ILE A 83 6.57 4.36 6.15
N PHE A 84 5.31 4.29 5.70
CA PHE A 84 4.23 5.06 6.32
C PHE A 84 3.99 4.66 7.78
N ALA A 85 3.96 3.36 8.08
CA ALA A 85 3.76 2.87 9.44
C ALA A 85 4.89 3.32 10.39
N SER A 86 6.15 3.17 9.96
CA SER A 86 7.30 3.60 10.78
C SER A 86 7.30 5.11 11.03
N THR A 87 6.98 5.91 10.01
CA THR A 87 6.90 7.37 10.15
C THR A 87 5.78 7.78 11.09
N PHE A 88 4.60 7.14 10.97
CA PHE A 88 3.47 7.39 11.88
C PHE A 88 3.81 7.06 13.34
N VAL A 89 4.41 5.90 13.59
CA VAL A 89 4.82 5.51 14.95
C VAL A 89 5.84 6.50 15.52
N ALA A 90 6.82 6.94 14.73
CA ALA A 90 7.80 7.93 15.18
C ALA A 90 7.14 9.26 15.57
N VAL A 91 6.22 9.77 14.75
CA VAL A 91 5.47 11.01 15.05
C VAL A 91 4.65 10.85 16.32
N MET A 92 3.95 9.71 16.50
CA MET A 92 3.16 9.45 17.70
C MET A 92 4.03 9.41 18.96
N MET A 93 5.21 8.79 18.91
CA MET A 93 6.14 8.75 20.04
C MET A 93 6.64 10.15 20.43
N VAL A 94 7.00 10.99 19.44
CA VAL A 94 7.37 12.39 19.69
C VAL A 94 6.21 13.16 20.33
N PHE A 95 4.99 12.96 19.83
CA PHE A 95 3.81 13.63 20.35
C PHE A 95 3.50 13.23 21.80
N ILE A 96 3.61 11.94 22.11
CA ILE A 96 3.44 11.42 23.48
C ILE A 96 4.50 11.99 24.42
N LEU A 97 5.77 12.03 24.00
CA LEU A 97 6.84 12.64 24.79
C LEU A 97 6.60 14.13 25.04
N ALA A 98 6.13 14.87 24.03
CA ALA A 98 5.78 16.26 24.18
C ALA A 98 4.65 16.46 25.22
N ILE A 99 3.63 15.60 25.19
CA ILE A 99 2.57 15.63 26.22
C ILE A 99 3.16 15.38 27.60
N PHE A 100 4.00 14.38 27.78
CA PHE A 100 4.61 14.09 29.08
C PHE A 100 5.54 15.20 29.61
N LEU A 101 6.23 15.92 28.72
CA LEU A 101 7.14 17.01 29.12
C LEU A 101 6.42 18.33 29.40
N TYR A 102 5.34 18.64 28.67
CA TYR A 102 4.65 19.93 28.77
C TYR A 102 3.35 19.90 29.58
N VAL A 103 2.71 18.74 29.70
CA VAL A 103 1.50 18.60 30.53
C VAL A 103 1.93 18.13 31.91
N PRO A 104 1.79 18.96 32.96
CA PRO A 104 2.09 18.52 34.32
C PRO A 104 1.24 17.31 34.66
N SER A 105 1.82 16.38 35.41
CA SER A 105 1.13 15.16 35.81
C SER A 105 -0.11 15.50 36.64
N LYS A 106 -1.13 14.63 36.63
CA LYS A 106 -2.35 14.86 37.41
C LYS A 106 -2.05 15.05 38.91
N ASP A 107 -1.06 14.33 39.42
CA ASP A 107 -0.66 14.39 40.82
C ASP A 107 -0.09 15.77 41.19
N GLU A 108 0.76 16.36 40.33
CA GLU A 108 1.25 17.73 40.52
C GLU A 108 0.13 18.77 40.46
N ILE A 109 -0.87 18.57 39.59
CA ILE A 109 -2.03 19.46 39.49
C ILE A 109 -2.89 19.38 40.76
N ASP A 110 -3.04 18.18 41.32
CA ASP A 110 -3.86 17.96 42.51
C ASP A 110 -3.15 18.45 43.79
N GLU A 111 -1.83 18.31 43.88
CA GLU A 111 -1.02 18.92 44.94
C GLU A 111 -1.13 20.46 44.90
N ARG A 112 -0.94 21.07 43.73
CA ARG A 112 -1.13 22.52 43.53
C ARG A 112 -2.54 22.99 43.91
N ARG A 113 -3.57 22.18 43.64
CA ARG A 113 -4.95 22.48 44.07
C ARG A 113 -5.13 22.33 45.56
N ALA A 114 -4.53 21.32 46.19
CA ALA A 114 -4.59 21.12 47.63
C ALA A 114 -3.93 22.29 48.38
N ASP A 115 -2.76 22.73 47.94
CA ASP A 115 -2.05 23.89 48.50
C ASP A 115 -2.88 25.18 48.36
N MET A 116 -3.45 25.41 47.18
CA MET A 116 -4.38 26.53 46.95
C MET A 116 -5.64 26.43 47.83
N ALA A 117 -6.16 25.22 48.07
CA ALA A 117 -7.33 25.01 48.92
C ALA A 117 -7.01 25.28 50.40
N VAL A 118 -5.80 24.94 50.86
CA VAL A 118 -5.32 25.30 52.19
C VAL A 118 -5.19 26.82 52.32
N LEU A 119 -4.59 27.50 51.33
CA LEU A 119 -4.49 28.97 51.33
C LEU A 119 -5.85 29.66 51.36
N LYS A 120 -6.84 29.16 50.61
CA LYS A 120 -8.21 29.72 50.59
C LYS A 120 -8.97 29.58 51.91
N LYS A 121 -8.58 28.67 52.82
CA LYS A 121 -9.20 28.56 54.15
C LYS A 121 -8.91 29.77 55.02
N TYR A 122 -7.82 30.48 54.76
CA TYR A 122 -7.44 31.67 55.51
C TYR A 122 -7.94 32.93 54.78
N PRO A 123 -8.36 33.98 55.50
CA PRO A 123 -8.77 35.26 54.92
C PRO A 123 -7.55 36.07 54.44
N LEU A 124 -6.69 35.45 53.63
CA LEU A 124 -5.50 36.06 53.07
C LEU A 124 -5.91 37.10 52.03
N GLN A 125 -5.58 38.36 52.30
CA GLN A 125 -5.69 39.44 51.32
C GLN A 125 -4.38 39.52 50.55
N ILE A 126 -4.41 38.99 49.33
CA ILE A 126 -3.29 38.96 48.40
C ILE A 126 -3.56 40.00 47.32
N ARG A 127 -2.59 40.88 47.06
CA ARG A 127 -2.65 41.88 45.98
C ARG A 127 -1.33 41.86 45.23
N GLU A 128 -1.38 41.86 43.91
CA GLU A 128 -0.19 42.13 43.10
C GLU A 128 -0.03 43.64 42.89
N SER A 129 1.18 44.15 43.13
CA SER A 129 1.60 45.51 42.80
C SER A 129 3.03 45.44 42.28
N ASP A 130 3.29 46.04 41.12
CA ASP A 130 4.63 46.12 40.50
C ASP A 130 5.34 44.75 40.33
N GLY A 131 4.58 43.69 40.05
CA GLY A 131 5.10 42.33 39.86
C GLY A 131 5.42 41.58 41.15
N GLU A 132 5.13 42.16 42.31
CA GLU A 132 5.33 41.53 43.62
C GLU A 132 3.98 41.15 44.27
N THR A 133 3.94 39.96 44.89
CA THR A 133 2.79 39.46 45.63
C THR A 133 2.80 39.99 47.06
N LEU A 134 1.89 40.91 47.37
CA LEU A 134 1.75 41.51 48.69
C LEU A 134 0.67 40.81 49.50
N VAL A 135 0.98 40.48 50.76
CA VAL A 135 0.03 39.88 51.73
C VAL A 135 -0.17 40.83 52.90
N ARG A 136 -1.42 41.10 53.28
CA ARG A 136 -1.72 41.95 54.44
C ARG A 136 -1.50 41.22 55.77
N ILE A 137 -0.61 41.77 56.60
CA ILE A 137 -0.26 41.25 57.94
C ILE A 137 -0.45 42.31 59.03
N MET A 138 -0.75 41.89 60.26
CA MET A 138 -0.84 42.79 61.42
C MET A 138 0.56 43.11 61.98
N THR A 139 1.09 44.30 61.67
CA THR A 139 2.44 44.74 62.09
C THR A 139 2.66 44.69 63.61
N LYS A 140 1.64 44.96 64.43
CA LYS A 140 1.72 44.89 65.91
C LYS A 140 1.64 43.47 66.49
N LYS A 141 1.37 42.46 65.67
CA LYS A 141 1.27 41.04 66.09
C LYS A 141 2.24 40.15 65.31
N CYS A 142 3.44 40.68 65.12
CA CYS A 142 4.60 39.96 64.63
C CYS A 142 5.55 39.65 65.80
N TYR A 143 6.08 38.44 65.81
CA TYR A 143 6.92 37.87 66.85
C TYR A 143 8.27 37.47 66.24
N SER A 144 9.34 37.68 66.99
CA SER A 144 10.70 37.27 66.65
C SER A 144 11.18 36.32 67.74
N PHE A 145 11.86 35.23 67.36
CA PHE A 145 12.50 34.32 68.30
C PHE A 145 13.93 34.77 68.66
N GLU A 146 14.44 35.82 68.01
CA GLU A 146 15.77 36.34 68.29
C GLU A 146 15.82 37.02 69.68
N PRO A 147 16.93 36.84 70.44
CA PRO A 147 17.11 37.50 71.72
C PRO A 147 17.07 39.02 71.56
N ASN A 148 16.54 39.71 72.57
CA ASN A 148 16.31 41.17 72.57
C ASN A 148 17.56 42.05 72.35
N SER A 149 18.75 41.47 72.23
CA SER A 149 20.03 42.15 72.02
C SER A 149 20.34 42.52 70.56
N VAL A 150 19.55 42.05 69.57
CA VAL A 150 19.76 42.34 68.15
C VAL A 150 19.04 43.63 67.73
N LYS A 151 19.76 44.58 67.11
CA LYS A 151 19.22 45.90 66.72
C LYS A 151 18.20 45.86 65.58
N ASN A 152 18.33 44.89 64.66
CA ASN A 152 17.38 44.66 63.58
C ASN A 152 16.65 43.34 63.87
N LYS A 153 15.42 43.42 64.36
CA LYS A 153 14.61 42.23 64.66
C LYS A 153 14.07 41.64 63.37
N THR A 154 14.51 40.44 63.04
CA THR A 154 13.88 39.65 61.98
C THR A 154 12.61 39.02 62.56
N TYR A 155 11.44 39.35 62.01
CA TYR A 155 10.18 38.79 62.48
C TYR A 155 9.93 37.44 61.81
N ASP A 156 9.97 36.37 62.60
CA ASP A 156 9.79 35.01 62.12
C ASP A 156 8.31 34.64 61.89
N TRP A 157 7.39 35.27 62.65
CA TRP A 157 5.97 34.95 62.60
C TRP A 157 5.09 36.19 62.71
N CYS A 158 4.11 36.34 61.82
CA CYS A 158 3.13 37.43 61.85
C CYS A 158 1.70 36.89 61.79
N ARG A 159 0.77 37.50 62.54
CA ARG A 159 -0.66 37.20 62.38
C ARG A 159 -1.23 37.88 61.14
N ILE A 160 -1.99 37.13 60.35
CA ILE A 160 -2.73 37.63 59.18
C ILE A 160 -3.87 38.55 59.65
N ASP A 161 -4.12 39.65 58.94
CA ASP A 161 -5.25 40.54 59.23
C ASP A 161 -6.58 39.93 58.72
N PRO A 162 -7.53 39.57 59.60
CA PRO A 162 -8.78 38.92 59.21
C PRO A 162 -9.80 39.85 58.55
N LYS A 163 -9.57 41.17 58.48
CA LYS A 163 -10.55 42.13 57.96
C LYS A 163 -10.72 42.00 56.44
N LYS A 164 -11.66 41.15 55.99
CA LYS A 164 -12.27 41.30 54.66
C LYS A 164 -12.97 42.66 54.62
N TYR A 165 -12.62 43.49 53.65
CA TYR A 165 -13.55 44.49 53.16
C TYR A 165 -14.63 43.77 52.35
#